data_AF-A0A7W8J8A0-F1
#
_entry.id   AF-A0A7W8J8A0-F1
#
_cell.length_a   1.000
_cell.length_b   1.000
_cell.length_c   1.000
_cell.angle_alpha   90.00
_cell.angle_beta   90.00
_cell.angle_gamma   90.00
#
_symmetry.space_group_name_H-M   'P 1'
#
loop_
_entity.id
_entity.type
_entity.pdbx_description
1 polymer ?
#
loop_
_entity_poly.entity_id
_entity_poly.type
_entity_poly.pdbx_seq_one_letter_code
_entity_poly.pdbx_strand_id
1 'polypeptide(L)'
;MPSQMTRPCMLVVLGNELTLAKELCWPLQEVTVENTTYQDAGFGNWTAFYDWLRSSDSTLLGVRYWLRDDLSFLGESVQSRDYAEVEPGRQIEVYFSEGRQVDQKLSCDQEFLYDAVFRSLDGTYAIGFGMEGLTDADIEHLTRSGIRWATAQGITRDEE
;
A
#
# COMPACT_ATOMS: atom_id res chain seq x y z
N MET A 1 -12.82 -26.25 -4.24
CA MET A 1 -11.99 -25.05 -4.27
C MET A 1 -12.19 -24.36 -2.92
N PRO A 2 -11.15 -24.11 -2.11
CA PRO A 2 -11.33 -23.33 -0.89
C PRO A 2 -11.82 -21.93 -1.29
N SER A 3 -12.94 -21.47 -0.73
CA SER A 3 -13.41 -20.10 -0.91
C SER A 3 -12.27 -19.15 -0.58
N GLN A 4 -11.87 -18.28 -1.50
CA GLN A 4 -10.87 -17.26 -1.18
C GLN A 4 -11.40 -16.44 0.00
N MET A 5 -10.73 -16.54 1.15
CA MET A 5 -11.10 -15.76 2.33
C MET A 5 -10.92 -14.29 1.99
N THR A 6 -11.97 -13.50 2.22
CA THR A 6 -11.88 -12.05 2.20
C THR A 6 -10.86 -11.61 3.24
N ARG A 7 -9.90 -10.79 2.82
CA ARG A 7 -8.81 -10.31 3.69
C ARG A 7 -8.80 -8.79 3.73
N PRO A 8 -8.81 -8.16 4.92
CA PRO A 8 -8.70 -6.73 5.05
C PRO A 8 -7.43 -6.22 4.37
N CYS A 9 -7.57 -5.13 3.63
CA CYS A 9 -6.45 -4.45 3.02
C CYS A 9 -6.53 -2.94 3.17
N MET A 10 -5.35 -2.33 3.09
CA MET A 10 -5.16 -0.89 3.04
C MET A 10 -4.73 -0.52 1.64
N LEU A 11 -5.38 0.47 1.04
CA LEU A 11 -4.96 1.06 -0.22
C LEU A 11 -4.12 2.30 0.07
N VAL A 12 -2.95 2.37 -0.56
CA VAL A 12 -2.01 3.48 -0.50
C VAL A 12 -2.03 4.18 -1.86
N VAL A 13 -2.61 5.37 -1.93
CA VAL A 13 -2.70 6.17 -3.16
C VAL A 13 -1.49 7.08 -3.27
N LEU A 14 -0.75 6.93 -4.37
CA LEU A 14 0.51 7.60 -4.67
C LEU A 14 0.28 8.90 -5.44
N GLY A 15 -0.52 9.80 -4.86
CA GLY A 15 -0.89 11.09 -5.43
C GLY A 15 0.13 12.21 -5.18
N ASN A 16 -0.31 13.47 -5.29
CA ASN A 16 0.50 14.60 -4.83
C ASN A 16 0.68 14.60 -3.31
N GLU A 17 -0.37 14.20 -2.60
CA GLU A 17 -0.36 13.93 -1.17
C GLU A 17 -0.64 12.44 -0.96
N LEU A 18 0.03 11.86 0.02
CA LEU A 18 -0.21 10.46 0.39
C LEU A 18 -1.62 10.32 0.97
N THR A 19 -2.41 9.43 0.38
CA THR A 19 -3.75 9.11 0.89
C THR A 19 -3.84 7.63 1.23
N LEU A 20 -4.37 7.33 2.41
CA LEU A 20 -4.68 5.97 2.84
C LEU A 20 -6.18 5.74 2.76
N ALA A 21 -6.58 4.55 2.34
CA ALA A 21 -7.95 4.06 2.48
C ALA A 21 -7.94 2.66 3.10
N LYS A 22 -8.93 2.39 3.94
CA LYS A 22 -9.13 1.09 4.63
C LYS A 22 -10.57 0.61 4.42
N GLU A 23 -10.95 -0.47 5.10
CA GLU A 23 -12.25 -1.14 4.97
C GLU A 23 -12.46 -1.80 3.59
N LEU A 24 -11.35 -2.11 2.93
CA LEU A 24 -11.32 -2.87 1.70
C LEU A 24 -11.02 -4.33 2.00
N CYS A 25 -11.53 -5.22 1.16
CA CYS A 25 -11.27 -6.65 1.25
C CYS A 25 -10.80 -7.19 -0.09
N TRP A 26 -9.71 -7.96 -0.09
CA TRP A 26 -9.29 -8.72 -1.26
C TRP A 26 -10.24 -9.91 -1.55
N PRO A 27 -10.36 -10.34 -2.82
CA PRO A 27 -9.70 -9.78 -4.00
C PRO A 27 -10.39 -8.52 -4.55
N LEU A 28 -9.63 -7.49 -4.91
CA LEU A 28 -10.12 -6.24 -5.48
C LEU A 28 -9.86 -6.20 -6.99
N GLN A 29 -10.87 -5.82 -7.78
CA GLN A 29 -10.73 -5.57 -9.22
C GLN A 29 -10.71 -4.07 -9.54
N GLU A 30 -11.51 -3.32 -8.79
CA GLU A 30 -11.64 -1.88 -8.92
C GLU A 30 -11.84 -1.29 -7.53
N VAL A 31 -11.28 -0.11 -7.30
CA VAL A 31 -11.50 0.66 -6.07
C VAL A 31 -11.84 2.08 -6.43
N THR A 32 -12.94 2.60 -5.89
CA THR A 32 -13.23 4.03 -5.95
C THR A 32 -12.82 4.67 -4.63
N VAL A 33 -11.90 5.63 -4.70
CA VAL A 33 -11.45 6.44 -3.56
C VAL A 33 -11.99 7.85 -3.77
N GLU A 34 -12.86 8.30 -2.87
CA GLU A 34 -13.65 9.53 -3.04
C GLU A 34 -14.41 9.55 -4.39
N ASN A 35 -13.91 10.27 -5.38
CA ASN A 35 -14.49 10.40 -6.73
C ASN A 35 -13.58 9.86 -7.84
N THR A 36 -12.51 9.17 -7.48
CA THR A 36 -11.52 8.65 -8.44
C THR A 36 -11.56 7.12 -8.43
N THR A 37 -11.82 6.55 -9.60
CA THR A 37 -11.82 5.10 -9.80
C THR A 37 -10.42 4.64 -10.20
N TYR A 38 -9.93 3.62 -9.53
CA TYR A 38 -8.67 2.94 -9.76
C TYR A 38 -8.95 1.50 -10.19
N GLN A 39 -8.46 1.12 -11.35
CA GLN A 39 -8.64 -0.22 -11.91
C GLN A 39 -7.35 -1.03 -11.75
N ASP A 40 -7.48 -2.34 -11.57
CA ASP A 40 -6.33 -3.25 -11.58
C ASP A 40 -5.48 -2.99 -12.84
N ALA A 41 -4.21 -2.67 -12.64
CA ALA A 41 -3.29 -2.35 -13.71
C ALA A 41 -2.74 -3.60 -14.45
N GLY A 42 -3.17 -4.80 -14.04
CA GLY A 42 -2.92 -6.05 -14.76
C GLY A 42 -1.57 -6.70 -14.46
N PHE A 43 -0.91 -6.31 -13.36
CA PHE A 43 0.36 -6.91 -12.93
C PHE A 43 0.17 -8.19 -12.10
N GLY A 44 -1.09 -8.56 -11.81
CA GLY A 44 -1.48 -9.74 -11.06
C GLY A 44 -1.43 -9.53 -9.54
N ASN A 45 -1.69 -10.61 -8.80
CA ASN A 45 -1.76 -10.60 -7.33
C ASN A 45 -0.42 -10.92 -6.64
N TRP A 46 0.65 -11.02 -7.43
CA TRP A 46 2.00 -11.28 -6.92
C TRP A 46 2.98 -10.40 -7.67
N THR A 47 3.07 -9.17 -7.18
CA THR A 47 3.85 -8.11 -7.80
C THR A 47 5.19 -7.94 -7.08
N ALA A 48 5.33 -8.34 -5.83
CA ALA A 48 6.59 -8.55 -5.09
C ALA A 48 6.32 -9.06 -3.65
N PHE A 49 6.98 -8.42 -2.68
CA PHE A 49 6.81 -8.54 -1.24
C PHE A 49 7.05 -7.18 -0.59
N TYR A 50 6.57 -7.01 0.63
CA TYR A 50 6.71 -5.78 1.38
C TYR A 50 7.05 -6.04 2.85
N ASP A 51 7.63 -5.04 3.49
CA ASP A 51 7.90 -5.00 4.93
C ASP A 51 7.18 -3.80 5.54
N TRP A 52 6.52 -3.99 6.69
CA TRP A 52 6.03 -2.84 7.46
C TRP A 52 7.22 -2.16 8.14
N LEU A 53 7.37 -0.86 7.92
CA LEU A 53 8.48 -0.10 8.50
C LEU A 53 8.13 0.32 9.91
N ARG A 54 8.97 -0.03 10.88
CA ARG A 54 8.76 0.28 12.30
C ARG A 54 9.98 0.97 12.90
N SER A 55 9.75 1.89 13.84
CA SER A 55 10.80 2.43 14.71
C SER A 55 11.16 1.46 15.83
N SER A 56 12.20 1.78 16.60
CA SER A 56 12.68 0.95 17.72
C SER A 56 11.68 0.80 18.88
N ASP A 57 10.66 1.66 18.94
CA ASP A 57 9.54 1.56 19.88
C ASP A 57 8.31 0.86 19.26
N SER A 58 8.50 0.18 18.12
CA SER A 58 7.50 -0.54 17.34
C SER A 58 6.43 0.33 16.67
N THR A 59 6.55 1.66 16.69
CA THR A 59 5.62 2.54 15.98
C THR A 59 5.67 2.30 14.47
N LEU A 60 4.51 2.12 13.83
CA LEU A 60 4.41 1.99 12.38
C LEU A 60 4.77 3.32 11.69
N LEU A 61 5.82 3.30 10.88
CA LEU A 61 6.33 4.45 10.14
C LEU A 61 5.87 4.47 8.69
N GLY A 62 5.60 3.32 8.08
CA GLY A 62 5.41 3.21 6.64
C GLY A 62 5.43 1.78 6.12
N VAL A 63 5.65 1.63 4.82
CA VAL A 63 5.83 0.34 4.14
C VAL A 63 7.01 0.42 3.17
N ARG A 64 7.83 -0.64 3.13
CA ARG A 64 8.86 -0.85 2.11
C ARG A 64 8.32 -1.86 1.12
N TYR A 65 8.25 -1.49 -0.14
CA TYR A 65 7.80 -2.34 -1.22
C TYR A 65 8.94 -2.60 -2.19
N TRP A 66 9.29 -3.88 -2.36
CA TRP A 66 10.30 -4.29 -3.32
C TRP A 66 9.68 -4.29 -4.71
N LEU A 67 10.36 -3.72 -5.69
CA LEU A 67 9.83 -3.61 -7.04
C LEU A 67 10.35 -4.75 -7.91
N ARG A 68 9.45 -5.35 -8.70
CA ARG A 68 9.86 -6.05 -9.93
C ARG A 68 10.32 -5.04 -10.98
N ASP A 69 11.14 -5.49 -11.92
CA ASP A 69 11.66 -4.65 -13.01
C ASP A 69 10.55 -3.92 -13.79
N ASP A 70 9.42 -4.60 -14.03
CA ASP A 70 8.26 -4.05 -14.74
C ASP A 70 7.42 -3.06 -13.92
N LEU A 71 7.76 -2.84 -12.64
CA LEU A 71 7.14 -1.89 -11.73
C LEU A 71 8.05 -0.70 -11.39
N SER A 72 9.21 -0.58 -12.04
CA SER A 72 10.16 0.53 -11.85
C SER A 72 9.53 1.92 -12.03
N PHE A 73 8.50 2.04 -12.88
CA PHE A 73 7.74 3.28 -13.07
C PHE A 73 7.06 3.79 -11.79
N LEU A 74 6.76 2.91 -10.82
CA LEU A 74 6.20 3.33 -9.52
C LEU A 74 7.21 4.20 -8.77
N GLY A 75 8.48 3.79 -8.75
CA GLY A 75 9.57 4.59 -8.19
C GLY A 75 9.69 5.95 -8.87
N GLU A 76 9.64 6.00 -10.20
CA GLU A 76 9.68 7.26 -10.95
C GLU A 76 8.50 8.20 -10.62
N SER A 77 7.31 7.63 -10.37
CA SER A 77 6.10 8.41 -10.05
C SER A 77 6.14 9.06 -8.66
N VAL A 78 6.94 8.50 -7.73
CA VAL A 78 7.01 8.97 -6.34
C VAL A 78 8.36 9.57 -5.94
N GLN A 79 9.39 9.51 -6.78
CA GLN A 79 10.76 9.96 -6.43
C GLN A 79 10.86 11.42 -5.97
N SER A 80 9.94 12.29 -6.41
CA SER A 80 9.90 13.71 -6.04
C SER A 80 8.94 14.01 -4.88
N ARG A 81 8.36 12.97 -4.26
CA ARG A 81 7.36 13.10 -3.21
C ARG A 81 8.03 13.06 -1.86
N ASP A 82 7.68 14.03 -1.01
CA ASP A 82 8.25 14.12 0.33
C ASP A 82 7.92 12.90 1.18
N TYR A 83 6.85 12.14 0.91
CA TYR A 83 6.50 10.94 1.69
C TYR A 83 7.23 9.66 1.25
N ALA A 84 8.09 9.71 0.22
CA ALA A 84 8.71 8.52 -0.35
C ALA A 84 10.24 8.58 -0.34
N GLU A 85 10.87 7.42 -0.20
CA GLU A 85 12.27 7.19 -0.56
C GLU A 85 12.35 6.10 -1.62
N VAL A 86 13.19 6.30 -2.62
CA VAL A 86 13.28 5.39 -3.77
C VAL A 86 14.72 4.92 -3.91
N GLU A 87 14.92 3.61 -3.89
CA GLU A 87 16.15 2.98 -4.39
C GLU A 87 15.86 2.48 -5.82
N PRO A 88 16.36 3.18 -6.86
CA PRO A 88 15.98 2.90 -8.24
C PRO A 88 16.19 1.43 -8.63
N GLY A 89 15.15 0.83 -9.20
CA GLY A 89 15.16 -0.56 -9.66
C GLY A 89 15.15 -1.61 -8.54
N ARG A 90 14.91 -1.20 -7.28
CA ARG A 90 14.94 -2.14 -6.15
C ARG A 90 13.73 -2.02 -5.24
N GLN A 91 13.49 -0.85 -4.65
CA GLN A 91 12.43 -0.69 -3.67
C GLN A 91 11.94 0.75 -3.59
N ILE A 92 10.72 0.91 -3.12
CA ILE A 92 10.16 2.17 -2.64
C ILE A 92 9.83 2.03 -1.16
N GLU A 93 10.13 3.05 -0.38
CA GLU A 93 9.66 3.20 0.99
C GLU A 93 8.64 4.33 1.01
N VAL A 94 7.43 4.05 1.49
CA VAL A 94 6.35 5.02 1.62
C VAL A 94 6.10 5.24 3.10
N TYR A 95 6.34 6.47 3.57
CA TYR A 95 6.26 6.85 4.96
C TYR A 95 4.89 7.44 5.28
N PHE A 96 4.24 6.89 6.30
CA PHE A 96 2.96 7.34 6.85
C PHE A 96 3.11 8.34 8.00
N SER A 97 4.34 8.62 8.39
CA SER A 97 4.72 9.53 9.47
C SER A 97 5.93 10.37 9.09
N GLU A 98 6.20 11.44 9.84
CA GLU A 98 7.41 12.24 9.64
C GLU A 98 8.68 11.50 10.09
N GLY A 99 8.55 10.50 10.97
CA GLY A 99 9.65 9.71 11.49
C GLY A 99 10.19 8.72 10.45
N ARG A 100 11.52 8.71 10.25
CA ARG A 100 12.21 7.81 9.29
C ARG A 100 13.28 6.93 9.91
N GLN A 101 13.36 6.90 11.24
CA GLN A 101 14.32 6.05 11.93
C GLN A 101 13.80 4.62 11.99
N VAL A 102 14.00 3.88 10.89
CA VAL A 102 13.58 2.49 10.74
C VAL A 102 14.48 1.56 11.56
N ASP A 103 13.88 0.77 12.44
CA ASP A 103 14.51 -0.40 13.05
C ASP A 103 14.38 -1.60 12.11
N GLN A 104 15.49 -1.98 11.48
CA GLN A 104 15.52 -3.08 10.51
C GLN A 104 15.15 -4.43 11.12
N LYS A 105 15.32 -4.64 12.43
CA LYS A 105 14.94 -5.90 13.08
C LYS A 105 13.43 -6.04 13.24
N LEU A 106 12.72 -4.92 13.27
CA LEU A 106 11.26 -4.85 13.37
C LEU A 106 10.59 -4.63 12.00
N SER A 107 11.38 -4.56 10.93
CA SER A 107 10.93 -4.21 9.58
C SER A 107 11.42 -5.23 8.53
N CYS A 108 11.17 -6.51 8.80
CA CYS A 108 11.65 -7.63 7.98
C CYS A 108 10.60 -8.74 7.83
N ASP A 109 9.33 -8.35 7.79
CA ASP A 109 8.16 -9.26 7.77
C ASP A 109 8.11 -10.12 6.50
N GLN A 110 8.56 -9.61 5.36
CA GLN A 110 8.46 -10.24 4.04
C GLN A 110 7.04 -10.72 3.76
N GLU A 111 6.08 -9.82 3.88
CA GLU A 111 4.70 -10.12 3.55
C GLU A 111 4.56 -10.30 2.04
N PHE A 112 3.85 -11.36 1.65
CA PHE A 112 3.60 -11.72 0.26
C PHE A 112 2.12 -11.63 -0.07
N LEU A 113 1.83 -11.46 -1.37
CA LEU A 113 0.49 -11.38 -1.93
C LEU A 113 -0.25 -10.09 -1.51
N TYR A 114 -1.36 -9.83 -2.18
CA TYR A 114 -2.26 -8.72 -1.85
C TYR A 114 -1.66 -7.34 -2.06
N ASP A 115 -0.69 -7.27 -2.97
CA ASP A 115 0.11 -6.11 -3.35
C ASP A 115 -0.24 -5.57 -4.75
N ALA A 116 -1.48 -5.81 -5.21
CA ALA A 116 -1.84 -5.42 -6.57
C ALA A 116 -1.82 -3.90 -6.75
N VAL A 117 -1.40 -3.52 -7.96
CA VAL A 117 -1.22 -2.15 -8.38
C VAL A 117 -2.45 -1.72 -9.15
N PHE A 118 -3.03 -0.60 -8.76
CA PHE A 118 -4.18 0.00 -9.42
C PHE A 118 -3.77 1.31 -10.08
N ARG A 119 -4.49 1.68 -11.14
CA ARG A 119 -4.27 2.91 -11.89
C ARG A 119 -5.59 3.60 -12.17
N SER A 120 -5.62 4.91 -11.97
CA SER A 120 -6.73 5.76 -12.36
C SER A 120 -6.56 6.31 -13.80
N LEU A 121 -7.63 6.88 -14.35
CA LEU A 121 -7.62 7.44 -15.72
C LEU A 121 -6.61 8.58 -15.90
N ASP A 122 -6.31 9.35 -14.85
CA ASP A 122 -5.35 10.46 -14.91
C ASP A 122 -3.89 10.02 -14.77
N GLY A 123 -3.65 8.72 -14.53
CA GLY A 123 -2.32 8.15 -14.36
C GLY A 123 -1.83 8.08 -12.91
N THR A 124 -2.65 8.45 -11.91
CA THR A 124 -2.32 8.25 -10.50
C THR A 124 -2.39 6.76 -10.17
N TYR A 125 -1.38 6.27 -9.45
CA TYR A 125 -1.29 4.87 -9.01
C TYR A 125 -1.70 4.70 -7.56
N ALA A 126 -2.19 3.50 -7.24
CA ALA A 126 -2.41 3.07 -5.87
C ALA A 126 -1.92 1.63 -5.71
N ILE A 127 -1.50 1.26 -4.50
CA ILE A 127 -1.06 -0.10 -4.17
C ILE A 127 -1.89 -0.58 -2.99
N GLY A 128 -2.51 -1.75 -3.12
CA GLY A 128 -3.13 -2.40 -1.96
C GLY A 128 -2.09 -3.15 -1.15
N PHE A 129 -2.25 -3.24 0.16
CA PHE A 129 -1.43 -4.06 1.04
C PHE A 129 -2.32 -4.83 2.01
N GLY A 130 -2.04 -6.11 2.22
CA GLY A 130 -2.72 -6.91 3.26
C GLY A 130 -2.42 -6.39 4.65
N MET A 131 -3.41 -6.37 5.55
CA MET A 131 -3.26 -5.76 6.89
C MET A 131 -2.92 -6.77 7.99
N GLU A 132 -2.57 -8.02 7.66
CA GLU A 132 -2.35 -9.09 8.65
C GLU A 132 -1.19 -8.83 9.62
N GLY A 133 -0.17 -8.06 9.19
CA GLY A 133 0.96 -7.63 10.03
C GLY A 133 0.69 -6.35 10.85
N LEU A 134 -0.51 -5.77 10.75
CA LEU A 134 -0.88 -4.54 11.44
C LEU A 134 -1.73 -4.84 12.68
N THR A 135 -1.41 -4.14 13.78
CA THR A 135 -2.17 -4.18 15.03
C THR A 135 -3.18 -3.04 15.09
N ASP A 136 -4.18 -3.14 15.96
CA ASP A 136 -5.12 -2.04 16.21
C ASP A 136 -4.40 -0.75 16.66
N ALA A 137 -3.31 -0.89 17.40
CA ALA A 137 -2.47 0.23 17.83
C ALA A 137 -1.79 0.94 16.65
N ASP A 138 -1.39 0.18 15.61
CA ASP A 138 -0.85 0.75 14.38
C ASP A 138 -1.91 1.59 13.67
N ILE A 139 -3.12 1.06 13.53
CA ILE A 139 -4.23 1.78 12.87
C ILE A 139 -4.62 3.02 13.66
N GLU A 140 -4.65 2.93 14.99
CA GLU A 140 -4.92 4.06 15.87
C GLU A 140 -3.81 5.13 15.76
N HIS A 141 -2.54 4.72 15.70
CA HIS A 141 -1.42 5.62 15.47
C HIS A 141 -1.55 6.38 14.14
N LEU A 142 -1.81 5.66 13.05
CA LEU A 142 -2.02 6.27 11.73
C LEU A 142 -3.24 7.20 11.70
N THR A 143 -4.29 6.91 12.46
CA THR A 143 -5.46 7.80 12.55
C THR A 143 -5.11 9.12 13.26
N ARG A 144 -4.11 9.10 14.16
CA ARG A 144 -3.65 10.27 14.92
C ARG A 144 -2.49 11.02 14.26
N SER A 145 -1.78 10.42 13.30
CA SER A 145 -0.58 11.00 12.69
C SER A 145 -0.86 12.17 11.73
N GLY A 146 -2.13 12.48 11.48
CA GLY A 146 -2.53 13.56 10.55
C GLY A 146 -2.42 13.17 9.08
N ILE A 147 -2.13 11.91 8.76
CA ILE A 147 -2.18 11.41 7.39
C ILE A 147 -3.59 11.51 6.83
N ARG A 148 -3.69 11.77 5.52
CA ARG A 148 -4.97 11.87 4.84
C ARG A 148 -5.61 10.49 4.71
N TRP A 149 -6.78 10.35 5.32
CA TRP A 149 -7.66 9.20 5.16
C TRP A 149 -8.78 9.51 4.18
N ALA A 150 -9.07 8.57 3.30
CA ALA A 150 -10.19 8.63 2.37
C ALA A 150 -11.11 7.43 2.54
N THR A 151 -12.41 7.65 2.29
CA THR A 151 -13.37 6.56 2.14
C THR A 151 -13.15 5.90 0.78
N ALA A 152 -13.12 4.57 0.78
CA ALA A 152 -13.03 3.79 -0.44
C ALA A 152 -14.14 2.75 -0.52
N GLN A 153 -14.49 2.37 -1.74
CA GLN A 153 -15.40 1.28 -2.05
C GLN A 153 -14.71 0.36 -3.05
N GLY A 154 -14.52 -0.89 -2.67
CA GLY A 154 -13.95 -1.92 -3.53
C GLY A 154 -15.04 -2.71 -4.24
N ILE A 155 -14.81 -3.00 -5.52
CA ILE A 155 -15.55 -4.03 -6.25
C ILE A 155 -14.70 -5.30 -6.21
N THR A 156 -15.24 -6.34 -5.60
CA THR A 156 -14.62 -7.66 -5.57
C THR A 156 -14.89 -8.40 -6.86
N ARG A 157 -13.94 -9.21 -7.30
CA ARG A 157 -14.14 -10.08 -8.46
C ARG A 157 -15.04 -11.23 -8.07
N ASP A 158 -16.26 -11.28 -8.64
CA ASP A 158 -17.12 -12.46 -8.53
C ASP A 158 -16.51 -13.62 -9.34
N GLU A 159 -16.61 -14.84 -8.81
CA GLU A 159 -16.16 -16.05 -9.50
C GLU A 159 -17.10 -16.33 -10.70
N GLU A 160 -16.60 -16.24 -11.94
CA GLU A 160 -17.22 -16.88 -13.12
C GLU A 160 -16.82 -18.37 -13.22
#